data_AF-A0A2N2LVK1-F1
#
_entry.id   AF-A0A2N2LVK1-F1
#
_cell.length_a   1.000
_cell.length_b   1.000
_cell.length_c   1.000
_cell.angle_alpha   90.00
_cell.angle_beta   90.00
_cell.angle_gamma   90.00
#
_symmetry.space_group_name_H-M   'P 1'
#
loop_
_entity.id
_entity.type
_entity.pdbx_description
1 polymer ?
#
loop_
_entity_poly.entity_id
_entity_poly.type
_entity_poly.pdbx_seq_one_letter_code
_entity_poly.pdbx_strand_id
1 'polypeptide(L)' 'MLSKPKDLRFDELEKVLLDCGYHLDHQTGSHCVYTKPDSYPLTIPRKTPVKSYLIDQVLDSISDFLEDQL' A
#
# COMPACT_ATOMS: atom_id res chain seq x y z
N MET A 1 11.20 -10.10 11.87
CA MET A 1 11.31 -9.96 10.39
C MET A 1 9.94 -10.19 9.81
N LEU A 2 9.31 -9.15 9.25
CA LEU A 2 8.08 -9.32 8.46
C LEU A 2 8.44 -10.14 7.22
N SER A 3 8.00 -11.40 7.17
CA SER A 3 8.20 -12.24 5.99
C SER A 3 7.31 -11.71 4.87
N LYS A 4 7.92 -11.16 3.81
CA LYS A 4 7.18 -10.66 2.63
C LYS A 4 6.36 -11.80 2.02
N PRO A 5 5.03 -11.67 1.88
CA PRO A 5 4.22 -12.69 1.22
C PRO A 5 4.59 -12.71 -0.27
N LYS A 6 5.02 -13.88 -0.78
CA LYS A 6 5.38 -14.04 -2.20
C LYS A 6 4.18 -13.91 -3.14
N ASP A 7 2.97 -14.09 -2.60
CA ASP A 7 1.72 -14.15 -3.34
C ASP A 7 0.70 -13.11 -2.84
N LEU A 8 1.17 -11.99 -2.26
CA LEU A 8 0.27 -10.95 -1.76
C LEU A 8 -0.67 -10.48 -2.87
N ARG A 9 -1.98 -10.58 -2.62
CA ARG A 9 -2.98 -10.15 -3.59
C ARG A 9 -3.18 -8.64 -3.51
N PHE A 10 -3.57 -8.05 -4.65
CA PHE A 10 -3.79 -6.61 -4.72
C PHE A 10 -4.83 -6.13 -3.69
N ASP A 11 -5.92 -6.87 -3.53
CA ASP A 11 -7.02 -6.53 -2.61
C ASP A 11 -6.62 -6.67 -1.13
N GLU A 12 -5.68 -7.55 -0.81
CA GLU A 12 -5.11 -7.63 0.54
C GLU A 12 -4.24 -6.41 0.84
N LEU A 13 -3.39 -6.00 -0.11
CA LEU A 13 -2.59 -4.77 0.03
C LEU A 13 -3.47 -3.52 0.09
N GLU A 14 -4.52 -3.46 -0.73
CA GLU A 14 -5.50 -2.38 -0.74
C GLU A 14 -6.18 -2.25 0.62
N LYS A 15 -6.60 -3.36 1.25
CA LYS A 15 -7.16 -3.34 2.61
C LYS A 15 -6.21 -2.73 3.63
N VAL A 16 -4.94 -3.14 3.63
CA VAL A 16 -3.92 -2.58 4.55
C VAL A 16 -3.79 -1.07 4.37
N LEU A 17 -3.75 -0.59 3.13
CA LEU A 17 -3.69 0.86 2.86
C LEU A 17 -4.90 1.60 3.42
N LEU A 18 -6.10 1.07 3.17
CA LEU A 18 -7.34 1.65 3.67
C LEU A 18 -7.38 1.66 5.21
N ASP A 19 -6.94 0.58 5.86
CA ASP A 19 -6.87 0.47 7.33
C ASP A 19 -5.84 1.44 7.93
N CYS A 20 -4.76 1.75 7.20
CA CYS A 20 -3.76 2.74 7.58
C CYS A 20 -4.19 4.21 7.30
N GLY A 21 -5.41 4.41 6.78
CA GLY A 21 -5.99 5.74 6.54
C GLY A 21 -5.71 6.32 5.15
N TYR A 22 -5.15 5.52 4.23
CA TYR A 22 -5.15 5.91 2.82
C TYR A 22 -6.56 5.77 2.22
N HIS A 23 -6.84 6.55 1.19
CA HIS A 23 -8.04 6.40 0.35
C HIS A 23 -7.65 6.43 -1.12
N LEU A 24 -8.48 5.80 -1.96
CA LEU A 24 -8.30 5.85 -3.42
C LEU A 24 -8.67 7.24 -3.93
N ASP A 25 -7.70 7.95 -4.51
CA ASP A 25 -7.89 9.28 -5.11
C ASP A 25 -8.43 9.15 -6.55
N HIS A 26 -7.70 8.44 -7.41
CA HIS A 26 -8.15 8.14 -8.77
C HIS A 26 -7.51 6.87 -9.33
N GLN A 27 -8.06 6.40 -10.45
CA GLN A 27 -7.54 5.24 -11.18
C GLN A 27 -7.37 5.58 -12.67
N THR A 28 -6.18 5.27 -13.21
CA THR A 28 -5.86 5.39 -14.64
C THR A 28 -5.45 4.03 -15.18
N GLY A 29 -6.34 3.39 -15.96
CA GLY A 29 -6.13 2.04 -16.45
C GLY A 29 -5.99 1.05 -15.29
N SER A 30 -4.84 0.36 -15.21
CA SER A 30 -4.56 -0.55 -14.09
C SER A 30 -4.00 0.17 -12.85
N HIS A 31 -3.53 1.42 -12.95
CA HIS A 31 -2.86 2.11 -11.86
C HIS A 31 -3.87 2.81 -10.96
N CYS A 32 -3.85 2.48 -9.67
CA CYS A 32 -4.60 3.17 -8.61
C CYS A 32 -3.66 4.10 -7.85
N VAL A 33 -4.10 5.32 -7.55
CA VAL A 33 -3.38 6.28 -6.72
C VAL A 33 -4.08 6.38 -5.37
N TYR A 34 -3.35 6.11 -4.29
CA TYR A 34 -3.84 6.20 -2.91
C TYR A 34 -3.18 7.37 -2.18
N THR A 35 -3.95 8.13 -1.41
CA THR A 35 -3.46 9.29 -0.67
C THR A 35 -3.93 9.26 0.78
N LYS A 36 -3.16 9.89 1.67
CA LYS A 36 -3.46 10.10 3.09
C LYS A 36 -2.93 11.48 3.48
N PRO A 37 -3.56 12.21 4.42
CA PRO A 37 -2.99 13.44 4.95
C PRO A 37 -1.54 13.23 5.42
N ASP A 38 -0.68 14.20 5.13
CA ASP A 38 0.73 14.20 5.53
C ASP A 38 1.55 13.00 5.04
N SER A 39 1.09 12.31 3.98
CA SER A 39 1.81 11.20 3.35
C SER A 39 1.92 11.38 1.85
N TYR A 40 2.98 10.82 1.25
CA TYR A 40 3.14 10.83 -0.20
C TYR A 40 2.11 9.91 -0.90
N PRO A 41 1.58 10.30 -2.08
CA PRO A 41 0.70 9.42 -2.85
C PRO A 41 1.39 8.12 -3.28
N LEU A 42 0.67 7.01 -3.16
CA LEU A 42 1.13 5.68 -3.58
C LEU A 42 0.44 5.24 -4.86
N THR A 43 1.22 4.94 -5.90
CA THR A 43 0.69 4.44 -7.17
C THR A 43 0.89 2.93 -7.27
N ILE A 44 -0.21 2.17 -7.24
CA ILE A 44 -0.19 0.71 -7.23
C ILE A 44 -1.01 0.16 -8.40
N PRO A 45 -0.40 -0.59 -9.33
CA PRO A 45 -1.16 -1.27 -10.38
C PRO A 45 -1.99 -2.43 -9.81
N ARG A 46 -3.24 -2.56 -10.26
CA ARG A 46 -4.14 -3.71 -10.06
C ARG A 46 -3.56 -4.95 -10.76
N LYS A 47 -2.57 -5.56 -10.12
CA LYS A 47 -1.92 -6.79 -10.56
C LYS A 47 -1.66 -7.70 -9.38
N THR A 48 -1.95 -8.99 -9.57
CA THR A 48 -1.65 -10.06 -8.64
C THR A 48 -0.69 -11.06 -9.31
N PRO A 49 0.36 -11.54 -8.62
CA PRO A 49 0.82 -11.09 -7.30
C PRO A 49 1.38 -9.66 -7.34
N VAL A 50 1.31 -8.97 -6.21
CA VAL A 50 1.95 -7.65 -6.06
C VAL A 50 3.46 -7.83 -6.15
N LYS A 51 4.13 -6.93 -6.89
CA LYS A 51 5.59 -6.94 -6.98
C LYS A 51 6.21 -6.56 -5.63
N SER A 52 7.26 -7.27 -5.22
CA SER A 52 7.92 -7.05 -3.93
C SER A 52 8.33 -5.60 -3.66
N TYR A 53 8.82 -4.86 -4.66
CA TYR A 53 9.21 -3.46 -4.46
C TYR A 53 8.02 -2.54 -4.12
N LEU A 54 6.79 -2.89 -4.56
CA LEU A 54 5.59 -2.13 -4.20
C LEU A 54 5.20 -2.43 -2.76
N ILE A 55 5.38 -3.68 -2.32
CA ILE A 55 5.19 -4.06 -0.92
C ILE A 55 6.16 -3.25 -0.04
N ASP A 56 7.42 -3.14 -0.46
CA ASP A 56 8.44 -2.37 0.27
C ASP A 56 8.07 -0.88 0.37
N GLN A 57 7.66 -0.27 -0.74
CA GLN A 57 7.19 1.13 -0.72
C GLN A 57 5.98 1.33 0.20
N VAL A 58 5.03 0.40 0.21
CA VAL A 58 3.87 0.47 1.11
C VAL A 58 4.31 0.35 2.56
N LEU A 59 5.18 -0.61 2.89
CA LEU A 59 5.70 -0.80 4.25
C LEU A 59 6.44 0.44 4.76
N ASP A 60 7.31 1.04 3.93
CA ASP A 60 8.01 2.27 4.28
C ASP A 60 7.01 3.41 4.53
N SER A 61 5.95 3.51 3.72
CA SER A 61 4.96 4.59 3.82
C SER A 61 3.95 4.43 4.96
N ILE A 62 3.88 3.25 5.59
CA ILE A 62 3.08 3.00 6.79
C ILE A 62 3.94 2.78 8.03
N SER A 63 5.27 2.84 7.92
CA SER A 63 6.19 2.62 9.05
C SER A 63 5.91 3.62 10.16
N ASP A 64 5.80 4.90 9.83
CA ASP A 64 5.47 5.97 10.79
C ASP A 64 4.12 5.72 11.49
N PHE A 65 3.12 5.20 10.76
CA PHE A 65 1.83 4.84 11.34
C PHE A 65 1.90 3.64 12.31
N LEU A 66 2.84 2.72 12.09
CA LEU A 66 3.05 1.57 12.97
C LEU A 66 3.85 1.94 14.23
N GLU A 67 4.77 2.91 14.13
CA GLU A 67 5.51 3.44 15.28
C GLU A 67 4.59 4.20 16.24
N ASP A 68 3.60 4.93 15.74
CA ASP A 68 2.62 5.67 16.57
C ASP A 68 1.64 4.77 17.35
N GLN A 69 1.57 3.47 17.04
CA GLN A 69 0.68 2.49 17.69
C GLN A 69 1.40 1.59 18.71
N LEU A 70 2.69 1.83 18.98
CA LEU A 70 3.55 1.11 19.92
C LEU A 70 3.90 1.97 21.15
#